data_AF-J3HPN4-F1
#
_entry.id   AF-J3HPN4-F1
#
_cell.length_a   1.000
_cell.length_b   1.000
_cell.length_c   1.000
_cell.angle_alpha   90.00
_cell.angle_beta   90.00
_cell.angle_gamma   90.00
#
_symmetry.space_group_name_H-M   'P 1'
#
loop_
_entity.id
_entity.type
_entity.pdbx_description
1 polymer ?
#
loop_
_entity_poly.entity_id
_entity_poly.type
_entity_poly.pdbx_seq_one_letter_code
_entity_poly.pdbx_strand_id
1 'polypeptide(L)'
;MHANLARLRNALNEWLITEDLLGDATFYTDVEWRARGEQFHEESRLVLVIDGSALHTMLNYGGDTSEFDDLIESFGFWYELGYSWSVGFNVEEGYDYSPAQGSYLRKLQDPRWQRKARLVKDRAGHSCQDCGKGEALDAHHCYYTSMRYGFEPWEYPLGAFRALCRTCHEARERVEIRMRAFMASLTQNEMESVRAGLGHAHYWYKPESVSSFLAALGPEERHIQSGLEHLRLGRTDAEPL
;
A
#
# COMPACT_ATOMS: atom_id res chain seq x y z
N MET A 1 1.78 -23.47 0.18
CA MET A 1 0.54 -22.98 0.81
C MET A 1 0.81 -22.35 2.19
N HIS A 2 1.23 -23.06 3.24
CA HIS A 2 1.45 -22.45 4.58
C HIS A 2 2.37 -21.22 4.59
N ALA A 3 3.47 -21.25 3.81
CA ALA A 3 4.36 -20.09 3.67
C ALA A 3 3.64 -18.88 3.05
N ASN A 4 2.81 -19.10 2.03
CA ASN A 4 2.01 -18.03 1.42
C ASN A 4 0.98 -17.49 2.40
N LEU A 5 0.33 -18.33 3.20
CA LEU A 5 -0.63 -17.90 4.23
C LEU A 5 0.04 -16.98 5.27
N ALA A 6 1.26 -17.33 5.70
CA ALA A 6 2.03 -16.50 6.61
C ALA A 6 2.42 -15.15 5.97
N ARG A 7 2.82 -15.14 4.69
CA ARG A 7 3.10 -13.89 3.97
C ARG A 7 1.85 -13.05 3.75
N LEU A 8 0.72 -13.67 3.40
CA LEU A 8 -0.59 -13.01 3.29
C LEU A 8 -0.96 -12.31 4.59
N ARG A 9 -0.90 -13.01 5.73
CA ARG A 9 -1.18 -12.42 7.05
C ARG A 9 -0.32 -11.18 7.30
N ASN A 10 0.98 -11.26 7.01
CA ASN A 10 1.88 -10.11 7.19
C ASN A 10 1.54 -8.98 6.22
N ALA A 11 1.29 -9.29 4.95
CA ALA A 11 0.96 -8.30 3.92
C ALA A 11 -0.34 -7.56 4.25
N LEU A 12 -1.38 -8.28 4.66
CA LEU A 12 -2.65 -7.70 5.10
C LEU A 12 -2.48 -6.84 6.36
N ASN A 13 -1.70 -7.30 7.35
CA ASN A 13 -1.45 -6.52 8.56
C ASN A 13 -0.75 -5.19 8.22
N GLU A 14 0.31 -5.23 7.42
CA GLU A 14 1.03 -4.02 7.00
C GLU A 14 0.16 -3.09 6.14
N TRP A 15 -0.64 -3.66 5.24
CA TRP A 15 -1.59 -2.89 4.43
C TRP A 15 -2.64 -2.21 5.30
N LEU A 16 -3.26 -2.92 6.24
CA LEU A 16 -4.22 -2.37 7.19
C LEU A 16 -3.63 -1.23 8.03
N ILE A 17 -2.36 -1.32 8.42
CA ILE A 17 -1.67 -0.24 9.15
C ILE A 17 -1.42 0.96 8.22
N THR A 18 -0.94 0.69 7.00
CA THR A 18 -0.54 1.74 6.05
C THR A 18 -1.74 2.56 5.57
N GLU A 19 -2.89 1.90 5.37
CA GLU A 19 -4.14 2.53 4.95
C GLU A 19 -4.99 3.04 6.13
N ASP A 20 -4.47 2.99 7.36
CA ASP A 20 -5.18 3.39 8.59
C ASP A 20 -6.52 2.65 8.81
N LEU A 21 -6.55 1.38 8.40
CA LEU A 21 -7.73 0.50 8.49
C LEU A 21 -7.66 -0.46 9.68
N LEU A 22 -6.50 -0.68 10.30
CA LEU A 22 -6.30 -1.78 11.26
C LEU A 22 -7.28 -1.75 12.45
N GLY A 23 -7.41 -0.61 13.14
CA GLY A 23 -8.22 -0.54 14.36
C GLY A 23 -7.82 -1.61 15.39
N ASP A 24 -8.79 -2.42 15.82
CA ASP A 24 -8.60 -3.57 16.72
C ASP A 24 -8.55 -4.93 15.98
N ALA A 25 -8.39 -4.91 14.65
CA ALA A 25 -8.47 -6.11 13.84
C ALA A 25 -7.46 -7.16 14.30
N THR A 26 -7.94 -8.40 14.42
CA THR A 26 -7.15 -9.50 14.99
C THR A 26 -7.25 -10.76 14.13
N PHE A 27 -6.10 -11.33 13.81
CA PHE A 27 -5.99 -12.58 13.09
C PHE A 27 -6.08 -13.79 14.03
N TYR A 28 -6.84 -14.79 13.62
CA TYR A 28 -6.95 -16.11 14.23
C TYR A 28 -6.55 -17.18 13.22
N THR A 29 -5.73 -18.13 13.66
CA THR A 29 -5.49 -19.38 12.93
C THR A 29 -6.75 -20.24 12.88
N ASP A 30 -6.79 -21.20 11.98
CA ASP A 30 -7.87 -22.20 11.90
C ASP A 30 -8.09 -22.94 13.23
N VAL A 31 -7.01 -23.27 13.94
CA VAL A 31 -7.06 -23.93 15.26
C VAL A 31 -7.66 -23.00 16.32
N GLU A 32 -7.18 -21.75 16.40
CA GLU A 32 -7.69 -20.77 17.38
C GLU A 32 -9.16 -20.43 17.11
N TRP A 33 -9.55 -20.31 15.83
CA TRP A 33 -10.93 -20.01 15.46
C TRP A 33 -11.88 -21.15 15.80
N ARG A 34 -11.55 -22.40 15.45
CA ARG A 34 -12.37 -23.57 15.81
C ARG A 34 -12.52 -23.74 17.32
N ALA A 35 -11.49 -23.39 18.11
CA ALA A 35 -11.57 -23.44 19.57
C ALA A 35 -12.61 -22.47 20.16
N ARG A 36 -13.00 -21.41 19.41
CA ARG A 36 -14.06 -20.48 19.82
C ARG A 36 -15.47 -21.06 19.65
N GLY A 37 -15.65 -22.07 18.79
CA GLY A 37 -16.97 -22.68 18.52
C GLY A 37 -17.94 -21.75 17.76
N GLU A 38 -17.41 -20.82 16.95
CA GLU A 38 -18.19 -19.95 16.07
C GLU A 38 -18.83 -20.75 14.92
N GLN A 39 -19.95 -20.27 14.35
CA GLN A 39 -20.71 -21.02 13.33
C GLN A 39 -20.17 -20.86 11.89
N PHE A 40 -19.43 -19.80 11.62
CA PHE A 40 -18.86 -19.51 10.30
C PHE A 40 -17.35 -19.73 10.29
N HIS A 41 -16.78 -19.87 9.09
CA HIS A 41 -15.33 -19.98 8.84
C HIS A 41 -14.66 -21.24 9.43
N GLU A 42 -15.41 -22.33 9.64
CA GLU A 42 -14.85 -23.59 10.17
C GLU A 42 -13.77 -24.20 9.26
N GLU A 43 -13.86 -23.95 7.95
CA GLU A 43 -12.95 -24.46 6.93
C GLU A 43 -11.85 -23.45 6.53
N SER A 44 -12.00 -22.19 6.95
CA SER A 44 -11.08 -21.10 6.64
C SER A 44 -9.70 -21.36 7.23
N ARG A 45 -8.65 -21.02 6.47
CA ARG A 45 -7.25 -21.22 6.88
C ARG A 45 -6.75 -20.14 7.82
N LEU A 46 -7.37 -18.98 7.76
CA LEU A 46 -7.12 -17.82 8.59
C LEU A 46 -8.44 -17.06 8.71
N VAL A 47 -8.68 -16.45 9.85
CA VAL A 47 -9.83 -15.57 10.06
C VAL A 47 -9.35 -14.23 10.59
N LEU A 48 -9.87 -13.14 10.03
CA LEU A 48 -9.64 -11.79 10.52
C LEU A 48 -10.92 -11.24 11.12
N VAL A 49 -10.88 -10.91 12.40
CA VAL A 49 -11.95 -10.17 13.08
C VAL A 49 -11.71 -8.67 12.85
N ILE A 50 -12.77 -7.92 12.52
CA ILE A 50 -12.69 -6.53 12.06
C ILE A 50 -13.69 -5.59 12.76
N ASP A 51 -14.27 -5.94 13.90
CA ASP A 51 -15.37 -5.19 14.54
C ASP A 51 -15.05 -3.69 14.76
N GLY A 52 -13.86 -3.35 15.28
CA GLY A 52 -13.38 -1.98 15.44
C GLY A 52 -12.45 -1.50 14.32
N SER A 53 -12.40 -2.21 13.20
CA SER A 53 -11.59 -1.86 12.02
C SER A 53 -12.41 -1.10 10.99
N ALA A 54 -11.82 -0.08 10.36
CA ALA A 54 -12.49 0.62 9.25
C ALA A 54 -12.74 -0.29 8.03
N LEU A 55 -12.02 -1.43 7.94
CA LEU A 55 -12.31 -2.49 6.98
C LEU A 55 -13.74 -3.02 7.11
N HIS A 56 -14.32 -3.07 8.32
CA HIS A 56 -15.72 -3.45 8.51
C HIS A 56 -16.66 -2.55 7.72
N THR A 57 -16.43 -1.23 7.78
CA THR A 57 -17.26 -0.28 7.04
C THR A 57 -17.09 -0.47 5.54
N MET A 58 -15.85 -0.60 5.08
CA MET A 58 -15.53 -0.80 3.67
C MET A 58 -16.23 -2.05 3.08
N LEU A 59 -16.21 -3.17 3.81
CA LEU A 59 -16.76 -4.44 3.35
C LEU A 59 -18.30 -4.53 3.48
N ASN A 60 -18.90 -3.90 4.50
CA ASN A 60 -20.33 -4.05 4.80
C ASN A 60 -21.21 -2.91 4.27
N TYR A 61 -20.67 -1.69 4.12
CA TYR A 61 -21.44 -0.50 3.78
C TYR A 61 -20.98 0.18 2.48
N GLY A 62 -20.05 -0.45 1.76
CA GLY A 62 -19.53 0.03 0.48
C GLY A 62 -18.20 0.76 0.63
N GLY A 63 -17.32 0.48 -0.32
CA GLY A 63 -15.99 1.07 -0.45
C GLY A 63 -15.23 0.36 -1.57
N ASP A 64 -14.10 0.92 -1.98
CA ASP A 64 -13.25 0.31 -3.00
C ASP A 64 -12.42 -0.83 -2.40
N THR A 65 -12.81 -2.07 -2.67
CA THR A 65 -12.09 -3.27 -2.22
C THR A 65 -11.03 -3.74 -3.20
N SER A 66 -10.85 -3.08 -4.36
CA SER A 66 -10.05 -3.60 -5.47
C SER A 66 -8.62 -3.96 -5.06
N GLU A 67 -8.01 -3.19 -4.15
CA GLU A 67 -6.68 -3.47 -3.65
C GLU A 67 -6.65 -4.60 -2.61
N PHE A 68 -7.67 -4.70 -1.76
CA PHE A 68 -7.81 -5.79 -0.80
C PHE A 68 -7.97 -7.12 -1.55
N ASP A 69 -8.84 -7.14 -2.56
CA ASP A 69 -9.12 -8.29 -3.41
C ASP A 69 -7.84 -8.76 -4.13
N ASP A 70 -7.18 -7.85 -4.85
CA ASP A 70 -5.94 -8.11 -5.57
C ASP A 70 -4.79 -8.56 -4.65
N LEU A 71 -4.70 -7.99 -3.44
CA LEU A 71 -3.68 -8.38 -2.47
C LEU A 71 -3.89 -9.82 -2.02
N ILE A 72 -5.12 -10.24 -1.73
CA ILE A 72 -5.44 -11.60 -1.26
C ILE A 72 -5.18 -12.63 -2.37
N GLU A 73 -5.68 -12.36 -3.58
CA GLU A 73 -5.49 -13.21 -4.76
C GLU A 73 -4.00 -13.41 -5.10
N SER A 74 -3.18 -12.40 -4.85
CA SER A 74 -1.74 -12.45 -5.12
C SER A 74 -1.01 -13.56 -4.35
N PHE A 75 -1.53 -13.95 -3.19
CA PHE A 75 -1.00 -15.05 -2.39
C PHE A 75 -1.64 -16.41 -2.71
N GLY A 76 -2.65 -16.44 -3.58
CA GLY A 76 -3.41 -17.64 -3.92
C GLY A 76 -4.50 -17.95 -2.91
N PHE A 77 -5.20 -16.92 -2.44
CA PHE A 77 -6.34 -17.08 -1.55
C PHE A 77 -7.52 -16.27 -2.10
N TRP A 78 -8.71 -16.59 -1.61
CA TRP A 78 -9.91 -15.76 -1.71
C TRP A 78 -10.48 -15.57 -0.29
N TYR A 79 -11.46 -14.68 -0.13
CA TYR A 79 -12.07 -14.44 1.15
C TYR A 79 -13.60 -14.43 1.10
N GLU A 80 -14.22 -14.70 2.24
CA GLU A 80 -15.66 -14.56 2.45
C GLU A 80 -15.97 -13.85 3.76
N LEU A 81 -17.11 -13.18 3.79
CA LEU A 81 -17.71 -12.68 5.02
C LEU A 81 -18.54 -13.79 5.67
N GLY A 82 -18.37 -13.95 6.97
CA GLY A 82 -19.23 -14.83 7.78
C GLY A 82 -20.22 -13.96 8.54
N TYR A 83 -19.79 -13.50 9.71
CA TYR A 83 -20.44 -12.36 10.37
C TYR A 83 -19.98 -11.06 9.72
N SER A 84 -20.71 -9.95 9.95
CA SER A 84 -20.27 -8.63 9.46
C SER A 84 -18.86 -8.24 9.96
N TRP A 85 -18.48 -8.77 11.12
CA TRP A 85 -17.22 -8.53 11.81
C TRP A 85 -16.15 -9.62 11.57
N SER A 86 -16.38 -10.61 10.70
CA SER A 86 -15.40 -11.68 10.46
C SER A 86 -15.19 -12.02 8.98
N VAL A 87 -13.91 -12.05 8.58
CA VAL A 87 -13.45 -12.39 7.24
C VAL A 87 -12.68 -13.70 7.28
N GLY A 88 -13.13 -14.72 6.56
CA GLY A 88 -12.44 -16.00 6.40
C GLY A 88 -11.59 -16.01 5.13
N PHE A 89 -10.36 -16.52 5.20
CA PHE A 89 -9.47 -16.67 4.04
C PHE A 89 -9.32 -18.14 3.67
N ASN A 90 -9.60 -18.44 2.40
CA ASN A 90 -9.68 -19.78 1.84
C ASN A 90 -8.70 -19.95 0.69
N VAL A 91 -8.32 -21.21 0.40
CA VAL A 91 -7.36 -21.52 -0.66
C VAL A 91 -7.99 -21.35 -2.04
N GLU A 92 -7.24 -20.73 -2.95
CA GLU A 92 -7.62 -20.67 -4.37
C GLU A 92 -7.33 -22.00 -5.06
N GLU A 93 -8.34 -22.58 -5.71
CA GLU A 93 -8.18 -23.85 -6.42
C GLU A 93 -7.27 -23.68 -7.65
N GLY A 94 -6.29 -24.58 -7.80
CA GLY A 94 -5.38 -24.55 -8.94
C GLY A 94 -4.26 -23.50 -8.86
N TYR A 95 -4.13 -22.77 -7.75
CA TYR A 95 -3.00 -21.85 -7.56
C TYR A 95 -1.68 -22.60 -7.33
N ASP A 96 -0.62 -22.17 -8.02
CA ASP A 96 0.73 -22.70 -7.82
C ASP A 96 1.44 -22.01 -6.64
N TYR A 97 1.43 -22.68 -5.49
CA TYR A 97 2.12 -22.20 -4.29
C TYR A 97 3.63 -22.48 -4.26
N SER A 98 4.22 -22.99 -5.34
CA SER A 98 5.66 -23.12 -5.42
C SER A 98 6.32 -21.73 -5.48
N PRO A 99 7.44 -21.52 -4.75
CA PRO A 99 8.18 -20.27 -4.87
C PRO A 99 8.70 -20.08 -6.29
N ALA A 100 8.67 -18.84 -6.79
CA ALA A 100 9.22 -18.58 -8.12
C ALA A 100 10.74 -18.74 -8.09
N GLN A 101 11.27 -19.52 -9.04
CA GLN A 101 12.69 -19.80 -9.13
C GLN A 101 13.41 -18.90 -10.15
N GLY A 102 14.66 -18.57 -9.84
CA GLY A 102 15.57 -17.87 -10.74
C GLY A 102 15.84 -16.42 -10.35
N SER A 103 16.47 -15.70 -11.28
CA SER A 103 16.78 -14.27 -11.10
C SER A 103 15.50 -13.45 -11.02
N TYR A 104 15.59 -12.26 -10.44
CA TYR A 104 14.48 -11.31 -10.40
C TYR A 104 13.84 -11.08 -11.78
N LEU A 105 14.67 -10.90 -12.83
CA LEU A 105 14.22 -10.78 -14.22
C LEU A 105 13.37 -11.97 -14.70
N ARG A 106 13.67 -13.18 -14.23
CA ARG A 106 12.86 -14.37 -14.56
C ARG A 106 11.53 -14.37 -13.82
N LYS A 107 11.50 -13.91 -12.56
CA LYS A 107 10.25 -13.74 -11.80
C LYS A 107 9.32 -12.72 -12.47
N LEU A 108 9.87 -11.70 -13.13
CA LEU A 108 9.07 -10.75 -13.92
C LEU A 108 8.43 -11.38 -15.17
N GLN A 109 8.73 -12.63 -15.52
CA GLN A 109 8.03 -13.35 -16.60
C GLN A 109 6.87 -14.20 -16.07
N ASP A 110 6.71 -14.30 -14.74
CA ASP A 110 5.64 -15.06 -14.11
C ASP A 110 4.26 -14.46 -14.46
N PRO A 111 3.26 -15.28 -14.83
CA PRO A 111 1.91 -14.79 -15.12
C PRO A 111 1.29 -13.95 -14.00
N ARG A 112 1.61 -14.23 -12.73
CA ARG A 112 1.12 -13.47 -11.57
C ARG A 112 1.69 -12.06 -11.57
N TRP A 113 2.99 -11.91 -11.84
CA TRP A 113 3.60 -10.58 -12.04
C TRP A 113 2.98 -9.86 -13.22
N GLN A 114 2.81 -10.54 -14.36
CA GLN A 114 2.25 -9.92 -15.57
C GLN A 114 0.82 -9.41 -15.38
N ARG A 115 0.01 -10.11 -14.57
CA ARG A 115 -1.32 -9.63 -14.13
C ARG A 115 -1.20 -8.40 -13.24
N LYS A 116 -0.39 -8.44 -12.18
CA LYS A 116 -0.16 -7.30 -11.28
C LYS A 116 0.29 -6.06 -12.04
N ALA A 117 1.32 -6.22 -12.88
CA ALA A 117 1.89 -5.11 -13.66
C ALA A 117 0.89 -4.51 -14.65
N ARG A 118 -0.06 -5.30 -15.16
CA ARG A 118 -1.16 -4.80 -16.00
C ARG A 118 -2.14 -4.00 -15.15
N LEU A 119 -2.60 -4.55 -14.02
CA LEU A 119 -3.52 -3.88 -13.12
C LEU A 119 -3.00 -2.52 -12.63
N VAL A 120 -1.70 -2.43 -12.32
CA VAL A 120 -1.03 -1.15 -11.98
C VAL A 120 -1.16 -0.12 -13.11
N LYS A 121 -1.01 -0.54 -14.37
CA LYS A 121 -1.11 0.36 -15.54
C LYS A 121 -2.56 0.74 -15.82
N ASP A 122 -3.49 -0.21 -15.66
CA ASP A 122 -4.92 0.00 -15.85
C ASP A 122 -5.45 1.01 -14.81
N ARG A 123 -5.08 0.86 -13.53
CA ARG A 123 -5.40 1.81 -12.45
C ARG A 123 -4.83 3.21 -12.71
N ALA A 124 -3.67 3.29 -13.37
CA ALA A 124 -3.06 4.55 -13.78
C ALA A 124 -3.65 5.14 -15.08
N GLY A 125 -4.70 4.55 -15.65
CA GLY A 125 -5.30 5.00 -16.91
C GLY A 125 -4.31 4.99 -18.07
N HIS A 126 -3.37 4.04 -18.07
CA HIS A 126 -2.25 3.97 -19.02
C HIS A 126 -1.44 5.27 -19.17
N SER A 127 -1.33 6.06 -18.10
CA SER A 127 -0.50 7.27 -18.05
C SER A 127 0.58 7.16 -16.98
N CYS A 128 1.77 7.68 -17.26
CA CYS A 128 2.83 7.79 -16.25
C CYS A 128 2.34 8.64 -15.07
N GLN A 129 2.38 8.11 -13.86
CA GLN A 129 1.84 8.81 -12.68
C GLN A 129 2.73 9.98 -12.21
N ASP A 130 3.95 10.11 -12.73
CA ASP A 130 4.86 11.21 -12.38
C ASP A 130 4.88 12.34 -13.43
N CYS A 131 4.66 12.04 -14.72
CA CYS A 131 4.71 13.06 -15.78
C CYS A 131 3.47 13.11 -16.70
N GLY A 132 2.51 12.22 -16.53
CA GLY A 132 1.26 12.17 -17.30
C GLY A 132 1.37 11.60 -18.72
N LYS A 133 2.56 11.23 -19.19
CA LYS A 133 2.74 10.72 -20.56
C LYS A 133 2.26 9.27 -20.72
N GLY A 134 1.52 8.99 -21.80
CA GLY A 134 1.05 7.64 -22.18
C GLY A 134 2.06 6.86 -23.04
N GLU A 135 3.31 6.75 -22.57
CA GLU A 135 4.37 5.99 -23.25
C GLU A 135 4.42 4.51 -22.78
N ALA A 136 5.45 3.75 -23.17
CA ALA A 136 5.67 2.42 -22.60
C ALA A 136 5.92 2.52 -21.08
N LEU A 137 4.94 2.03 -20.29
CA LEU A 137 4.96 2.09 -18.83
C LEU A 137 5.45 0.78 -18.22
N ASP A 138 6.19 0.90 -17.12
CA ASP A 138 6.60 -0.18 -16.23
C ASP A 138 5.89 -0.02 -14.86
N ALA A 139 5.61 -1.15 -14.21
CA ALA A 139 5.13 -1.16 -12.83
C ALA A 139 6.33 -1.09 -11.88
N HIS A 140 6.54 0.08 -11.28
CA HIS A 140 7.64 0.37 -10.39
C HIS A 140 7.27 0.12 -8.94
N HIS A 141 7.96 -0.80 -8.26
CA HIS A 141 7.87 -0.98 -6.81
C HIS A 141 8.49 0.21 -6.07
N CYS A 142 7.67 1.00 -5.38
CA CYS A 142 8.10 2.16 -4.60
C CYS A 142 8.66 1.77 -3.22
N TYR A 143 8.26 0.62 -2.71
CA TYR A 143 8.83 0.04 -1.50
C TYR A 143 8.82 -1.48 -1.54
N TYR A 144 9.68 -2.05 -0.72
CA TYR A 144 9.70 -3.47 -0.41
C TYR A 144 9.48 -3.61 1.10
N THR A 145 8.62 -4.53 1.48
CA THR A 145 8.49 -5.00 2.85
C THR A 145 9.78 -5.71 3.26
N SER A 146 9.97 -5.95 4.55
CA SER A 146 11.19 -6.57 5.07
C SER A 146 11.54 -7.85 4.29
N MET A 147 12.79 -7.93 3.79
CA MET A 147 13.32 -9.08 3.05
C MET A 147 13.16 -10.40 3.83
N ARG A 148 13.03 -10.33 5.16
CA ARG A 148 12.79 -11.48 6.04
C ARG A 148 11.55 -12.27 5.66
N TYR A 149 10.54 -11.61 5.09
CA TYR A 149 9.28 -12.26 4.74
C TYR A 149 9.31 -12.93 3.37
N GLY A 150 10.29 -12.60 2.50
CA GLY A 150 10.50 -13.27 1.23
C GLY A 150 9.31 -13.16 0.26
N PHE A 151 8.70 -11.97 0.15
CA PHE A 151 7.57 -11.72 -0.75
C PHE A 151 8.00 -11.88 -2.22
N GLU A 152 7.10 -12.45 -3.02
CA GLU A 152 7.23 -12.46 -4.47
C GLU A 152 6.90 -11.08 -5.07
N PRO A 153 7.34 -10.76 -6.30
CA PRO A 153 7.13 -9.42 -6.87
C PRO A 153 5.67 -8.96 -6.95
N TRP A 154 4.70 -9.87 -7.03
CA TRP A 154 3.26 -9.56 -7.05
C TRP A 154 2.61 -9.59 -5.66
N GLU A 155 3.32 -9.98 -4.60
CA GLU A 155 2.77 -10.13 -3.24
C GLU A 155 2.75 -8.81 -2.45
N TYR A 156 2.42 -7.71 -3.13
CA TYR A 156 2.41 -6.35 -2.60
C TYR A 156 1.08 -5.64 -2.96
N PRO A 157 0.58 -4.73 -2.11
CA PRO A 157 -0.61 -3.94 -2.42
C PRO A 157 -0.36 -3.01 -3.62
N LEU A 158 -1.41 -2.60 -4.34
CA LEU A 158 -1.27 -1.72 -5.51
C LEU A 158 -0.62 -0.37 -5.17
N GLY A 159 -0.83 0.15 -3.96
CA GLY A 159 -0.21 1.37 -3.42
C GLY A 159 1.30 1.25 -3.26
N ALA A 160 1.86 0.02 -3.27
CA ALA A 160 3.30 -0.20 -3.35
C ALA A 160 3.86 0.08 -4.76
N PHE A 161 3.01 0.31 -5.75
CA PHE A 161 3.40 0.45 -7.15
C PHE A 161 3.05 1.80 -7.74
N ARG A 162 3.81 2.15 -8.78
CA ARG A 162 3.42 3.19 -9.73
C ARG A 162 3.63 2.78 -11.16
N ALA A 163 2.75 3.22 -12.05
CA ALA A 163 2.97 3.10 -13.49
C ALA A 163 3.85 4.26 -13.96
N LEU A 164 5.07 3.97 -14.43
CA LEU A 164 6.06 4.98 -14.81
C LEU A 164 6.61 4.74 -16.22
N CYS A 165 6.82 5.81 -16.99
CA CYS A 165 7.65 5.72 -18.19
C CYS A 165 9.12 5.52 -17.82
N ARG A 166 9.94 5.04 -18.75
CA ARG A 166 11.38 4.77 -18.53
C ARG A 166 12.12 5.94 -17.87
N THR A 167 11.93 7.15 -18.38
CA THR A 167 12.63 8.35 -17.88
C THR A 167 12.25 8.66 -16.44
N CYS A 168 10.96 8.57 -16.10
CA CYS A 168 10.49 8.77 -14.72
C CYS A 168 10.95 7.63 -13.81
N HIS A 169 10.98 6.39 -14.30
CA HIS A 169 11.46 5.24 -13.55
C HIS A 169 12.92 5.42 -13.11
N GLU A 170 13.81 5.82 -14.02
CA GLU A 170 15.22 6.09 -13.71
C GLU A 170 15.40 7.32 -12.80
N ALA A 171 14.60 8.37 -13.00
CA ALA A 171 14.66 9.56 -12.17
C ALA A 171 14.20 9.28 -10.73
N ARG A 172 13.14 8.49 -10.58
CA ARG A 172 12.55 8.16 -9.29
C ARG A 172 13.50 7.36 -8.42
N GLU A 173 14.18 6.35 -8.97
CA GLU A 173 15.17 5.56 -8.23
C GLU A 173 16.21 6.45 -7.54
N ARG A 174 16.70 7.48 -8.25
CA ARG A 174 17.66 8.45 -7.69
C ARG A 174 17.08 9.27 -6.54
N VAL A 175 15.81 9.66 -6.63
CA VAL A 175 15.12 10.43 -5.58
C VAL A 175 14.86 9.54 -4.37
N GLU A 176 14.42 8.30 -4.57
CA GLU A 176 14.17 7.34 -3.49
C GLU A 176 15.44 7.02 -2.70
N ILE A 177 16.58 6.82 -3.38
CA ILE A 177 17.87 6.61 -2.72
C ILE A 177 18.24 7.81 -1.83
N ARG A 178 18.05 9.03 -2.33
CA ARG A 178 18.33 10.26 -1.55
C ARG A 178 17.40 10.38 -0.35
N MET A 179 16.12 10.06 -0.52
CA MET A 179 15.15 10.08 0.58
C MET A 179 15.48 9.03 1.64
N ARG A 180 15.87 7.80 1.23
CA ARG A 180 16.34 6.76 2.15
C ARG A 180 17.60 7.18 2.91
N ALA A 181 18.55 7.83 2.23
CA ALA A 181 19.75 8.37 2.88
C ALA A 181 19.42 9.47 3.90
N PHE A 182 18.44 10.34 3.60
CA PHE A 182 17.94 11.34 4.54
C PHE A 182 17.24 10.68 5.74
N MET A 183 16.36 9.70 5.51
CA MET A 183 15.69 8.98 6.59
C MET A 183 16.69 8.28 7.53
N ALA A 184 17.83 7.84 7.01
CA ALA A 184 18.89 7.23 7.82
C ALA A 184 19.56 8.20 8.82
N SER A 185 19.42 9.53 8.64
CA SER A 185 19.90 10.51 9.62
C SER A 185 18.88 10.83 10.72
N LEU A 186 17.67 10.25 10.66
CA LEU A 186 16.60 10.49 11.62
C LEU A 186 16.44 9.29 12.56
N THR A 187 16.11 9.57 13.82
CA THR A 187 15.60 8.57 14.75
C THR A 187 14.20 8.11 14.35
N GLN A 188 13.73 6.98 14.91
CA GLN A 188 12.37 6.50 14.69
C GLN A 188 11.31 7.55 15.04
N ASN A 189 11.47 8.27 16.15
CA ASN A 189 10.52 9.30 16.58
C ASN A 189 10.52 10.50 15.64
N GLU A 190 11.68 10.89 15.09
CA GLU A 190 11.78 11.99 14.13
C GLU A 190 11.15 11.60 12.79
N MET A 191 11.37 10.38 12.29
CA MET A 191 10.69 9.89 11.09
C MET A 191 9.17 9.91 11.26
N GLU A 192 8.67 9.43 12.41
CA GLU A 192 7.24 9.42 12.71
C GLU A 192 6.66 10.84 12.80
N SER A 193 7.42 11.77 13.40
CA SER A 193 7.03 13.18 13.50
C SER A 193 6.95 13.85 12.12
N VAL A 194 7.90 13.57 11.22
CA VAL A 194 7.88 14.05 9.84
C VAL A 194 6.68 13.47 9.08
N ARG A 195 6.44 12.16 9.20
CA ARG A 195 5.30 11.48 8.56
C ARG A 195 3.97 12.09 9.00
N ALA A 196 3.74 12.20 10.31
CA ALA A 196 2.52 12.78 10.86
C ALA A 196 2.38 14.26 10.51
N GLY A 197 3.47 15.03 10.56
CA GLY A 197 3.49 16.44 10.19
C GLY A 197 3.09 16.68 8.73
N LEU A 198 3.62 15.89 7.80
CA LEU A 198 3.22 15.95 6.38
C LEU A 198 1.77 15.51 6.18
N GLY A 199 1.30 14.49 6.90
CA GLY A 199 -0.11 14.07 6.90
C GLY A 199 -1.04 15.21 7.32
N HIS A 200 -0.76 15.87 8.44
CA HIS A 200 -1.52 17.03 8.89
C HIS A 200 -1.44 18.21 7.92
N ALA A 201 -0.28 18.45 7.30
CA ALA A 201 -0.14 19.50 6.29
C ALA A 201 -1.03 19.22 5.08
N HIS A 202 -1.06 17.98 4.59
CA HIS A 202 -1.90 17.59 3.45
C HIS A 202 -3.40 17.59 3.76
N TYR A 203 -3.79 17.47 5.03
CA TYR A 203 -5.18 17.65 5.45
C TYR A 203 -5.65 19.10 5.22
N TRP A 204 -4.83 20.08 5.59
CA TRP A 204 -5.16 21.51 5.50
C TRP A 204 -4.79 22.16 4.17
N TYR A 205 -3.82 21.61 3.45
CA TYR A 205 -3.23 22.24 2.26
C TYR A 205 -3.01 21.22 1.14
N LYS A 206 -3.16 21.68 -0.11
CA LYS A 206 -2.88 20.86 -1.29
C LYS A 206 -1.41 20.40 -1.31
N PRO A 207 -1.11 19.15 -1.75
CA PRO A 207 0.25 18.62 -1.76
C PRO A 207 1.28 19.49 -2.50
N GLU A 208 0.89 20.10 -3.62
CA GLU A 208 1.73 21.00 -4.41
C GLU A 208 2.11 22.28 -3.64
N SER A 209 1.19 22.78 -2.80
CA SER A 209 1.42 23.94 -1.95
C SER A 209 2.36 23.62 -0.80
N VAL A 210 2.19 22.46 -0.15
CA VAL A 210 3.12 21.98 0.88
C VAL A 210 4.52 21.77 0.29
N SER A 211 4.61 21.15 -0.88
CA SER A 211 5.89 20.93 -1.57
C SER A 211 6.57 22.25 -1.93
N SER A 212 5.81 23.23 -2.44
CA SER A 212 6.33 24.56 -2.77
C SER A 212 6.80 25.31 -1.53
N PHE A 213 6.06 25.22 -0.41
CA PHE A 213 6.47 25.77 0.88
C PHE A 213 7.80 25.19 1.34
N LEU A 214 7.93 23.86 1.36
CA LEU A 214 9.16 23.19 1.79
C LEU A 214 10.35 23.55 0.89
N ALA A 215 10.13 23.67 -0.42
CA ALA A 215 11.16 24.07 -1.38
C ALA A 215 11.58 25.55 -1.23
N ALA A 216 10.68 26.41 -0.75
CA ALA A 216 10.96 27.82 -0.51
C ALA A 216 11.71 28.07 0.80
N LEU A 217 11.79 27.09 1.72
CA LEU A 217 12.53 27.25 2.97
C LEU A 217 14.02 27.50 2.71
N GLY A 218 14.60 28.43 3.46
CA GLY A 218 16.01 28.79 3.35
C GLY A 218 16.53 29.39 4.65
N PRO A 219 17.81 29.79 4.70
CA PRO A 219 18.50 30.14 5.95
C PRO A 219 18.08 31.48 6.57
N GLU A 220 17.22 32.24 5.89
CA GLU A 220 16.81 33.59 6.29
C GLU A 220 15.30 33.64 6.48
N GLU A 221 14.84 34.44 7.44
CA GLU A 221 13.41 34.60 7.79
C GLU A 221 12.53 34.97 6.58
N ARG A 222 13.06 35.76 5.64
CA ARG A 222 12.33 36.14 4.42
C ARG A 222 11.87 34.93 3.59
N HIS A 223 12.62 33.82 3.63
CA HIS A 223 12.29 32.60 2.91
C HIS A 223 11.09 31.89 3.55
N ILE A 224 11.00 31.92 4.89
CA ILE A 224 9.84 31.40 5.61
C ILE A 224 8.59 32.20 5.25
N GLN A 225 8.69 33.54 5.25
CA GLN A 225 7.58 34.42 4.90
C GLN A 225 7.08 34.19 3.47
N SER A 226 7.99 34.09 2.50
CA SER A 226 7.65 33.76 1.11
C SER A 226 7.02 32.37 0.99
N GLY A 227 7.54 31.39 1.72
CA GLY A 227 6.96 30.05 1.76
C GLY A 227 5.51 30.04 2.25
N LEU A 228 5.19 30.81 3.30
CA LEU A 228 3.84 30.85 3.87
C LEU A 228 2.76 31.30 2.87
N GLU A 229 3.13 32.08 1.85
CA GLU A 229 2.23 32.47 0.77
C GLU A 229 1.74 31.27 -0.04
N HIS A 230 2.60 30.28 -0.30
CA HIS A 230 2.22 29.04 -0.99
C HIS A 230 1.16 28.24 -0.22
N LEU A 231 1.24 28.21 1.11
CA LEU A 231 0.24 27.54 1.95
C LEU A 231 -1.08 28.31 1.97
N ARG A 232 -1.05 29.65 2.08
CA ARG A 232 -2.27 30.48 2.09
C ARG A 232 -3.12 30.29 0.85
N LEU A 233 -2.49 30.22 -0.33
CA LEU A 233 -3.16 30.01 -1.61
C LEU A 233 -3.63 28.56 -1.83
N GLY A 234 -3.12 27.63 -1.02
CA GLY A 234 -3.29 26.19 -1.18
C GLY A 234 -4.23 25.53 -0.20
N ARG A 235 -5.02 26.27 0.57
CA ARG A 235 -5.93 25.69 1.57
C ARG A 235 -6.95 24.76 0.92
N THR A 236 -7.17 23.59 1.52
CA THR A 236 -8.13 22.58 1.02
C THR A 236 -9.57 23.02 1.20
N ASP A 237 -9.84 23.85 2.22
CA ASP A 237 -11.16 24.39 2.57
C ASP A 237 -11.45 25.77 1.95
N ALA A 238 -10.53 26.33 1.16
CA ALA A 238 -10.78 27.60 0.49
C ALA A 238 -11.80 27.42 -0.65
N GLU A 239 -12.89 28.19 -0.60
CA GLU A 239 -13.85 28.27 -1.72
C GLU A 239 -13.11 28.66 -3.01
N PRO A 240 -13.43 28.03 -4.16
CA PRO A 240 -12.90 28.50 -5.43
C PRO A 240 -13.37 29.94 -5.67
N LEU A 241 -12.41 30.86 -5.83
CA LEU A 241 -12.64 32.24 -6.25
C LEU A 241 -13.36 32.32 -7.61
#